data_AF-A0A3D8RDC2-F1
#
_entry.id   AF-A0A3D8RDC2-F1
#
_cell.length_a   1.000
_cell.length_b   1.000
_cell.length_c   1.000
_cell.angle_alpha   90.00
_cell.angle_beta   90.00
_cell.angle_gamma   90.00
#
_symmetry.space_group_name_H-M   'P 1'
#
loop_
_entity.id
_entity.type
_entity.pdbx_description
1 polymer ?
#
loop_
_entity_poly.entity_id
_entity_poly.type
_entity_poly.pdbx_seq_one_letter_code
_entity_poly.pdbx_strand_id
1 'polypeptide(L)'
;MAARPQNIGIKAMEIYFPSQCVDQAELEKFDGVAQGKYTIGLGQTKMSFCDDREDIYSFALTVTSSLLSKYNIDTNSIGRLEVGTETILDKSKSVKSVLMQLFGENSNIEGVDTVNACYGGTNALFNAINWVESSGWDGRDALVVTGDIALYAKGAARPTGGAGMVAMLIGPHAPIVVEPGLRGSYMQHAYDFYKPDLTSEYPIVDGHFSIKCYTEAVDACYKAYNKREVTLNSKANGHANGNGVAEKEADKTPIDRFDYMAFHAPTCKLVAKSYARLLYNDYIVNPDAPAFAEVPAELRDMDYTKSLSDKAVEKTFMGLSKKRFNERVQPSINVPTMCGNMYCASVYGGVVGLLDNIDSAALQGKKIGVFSYGSGLASSLFSLKVVGSTDAIKKAINLQERLSARRVLSPQEYDDMCNLRKQAHLQKDYKPAGSSETIIKGTYFLESVDDMFRRKYEIKA
;
A
#
# COMPACT_ATOMS: atom_id res chain seq x y z
N MET A 1 -34.32 -11.84 -11.02
CA MET A 1 -33.00 -11.18 -10.95
C MET A 1 -32.36 -11.61 -9.64
N ALA A 2 -31.18 -12.22 -9.68
CA ALA A 2 -30.43 -12.48 -8.44
C ALA A 2 -30.18 -11.14 -7.72
N ALA A 3 -30.30 -11.12 -6.40
CA ALA A 3 -30.03 -9.91 -5.61
C ALA A 3 -28.56 -9.50 -5.84
N ARG A 4 -28.31 -8.21 -6.12
CA ARG A 4 -26.94 -7.71 -6.28
C ARG A 4 -26.14 -7.94 -4.99
N PRO A 5 -24.89 -8.41 -5.05
CA PRO A 5 -24.07 -8.59 -3.86
C PRO A 5 -23.99 -7.28 -3.07
N GLN A 6 -24.08 -7.39 -1.75
CA GLN A 6 -24.05 -6.26 -0.82
C GLN A 6 -22.78 -6.32 0.03
N ASN A 7 -22.34 -5.16 0.50
CA ASN A 7 -21.16 -5.04 1.38
C ASN A 7 -19.93 -5.74 0.80
N ILE A 8 -19.62 -5.41 -0.46
CA ILE A 8 -18.47 -5.98 -1.16
C ILE A 8 -17.20 -5.32 -0.64
N GLY A 9 -16.23 -6.12 -0.23
CA GLY A 9 -14.96 -5.61 0.27
C GLY A 9 -14.05 -6.71 0.79
N ILE A 10 -13.20 -6.34 1.74
CA ILE A 10 -12.14 -7.19 2.27
C ILE A 10 -12.70 -8.08 3.38
N LYS A 11 -12.73 -9.39 3.13
CA LYS A 11 -13.15 -10.45 4.06
C LYS A 11 -12.02 -10.93 4.95
N ALA A 12 -10.82 -11.01 4.40
CA ALA A 12 -9.60 -11.47 5.07
C ALA A 12 -8.38 -10.74 4.51
N MET A 13 -7.35 -10.55 5.34
CA MET A 13 -6.06 -10.03 4.91
C MET A 13 -4.91 -10.85 5.50
N GLU A 14 -3.83 -10.91 4.75
CA GLU A 14 -2.53 -11.42 5.21
C GLU A 14 -1.43 -10.51 4.68
N ILE A 15 -0.33 -10.41 5.43
CA ILE A 15 0.88 -9.71 5.01
C ILE A 15 2.07 -10.64 5.11
N TYR A 16 2.99 -10.54 4.18
CA TYR A 16 4.32 -11.12 4.23
C TYR A 16 5.36 -10.00 4.14
N PHE A 17 6.42 -10.13 4.93
CA PHE A 17 7.65 -9.35 4.81
C PHE A 17 8.81 -10.28 5.20
N PRO A 18 10.00 -10.12 4.60
CA PRO A 18 11.16 -10.93 4.93
C PRO A 18 11.47 -10.97 6.43
N SER A 19 12.06 -12.08 6.86
CA SER A 19 12.47 -12.30 8.26
C SER A 19 13.68 -11.47 8.68
N GLN A 20 14.25 -10.67 7.77
CA GLN A 20 15.44 -9.86 8.00
C GLN A 20 15.21 -8.39 7.65
N CYS A 21 15.89 -7.52 8.37
CA CYS A 21 15.79 -6.07 8.21
C CYS A 21 17.08 -5.36 8.64
N VAL A 22 17.26 -4.13 8.17
CA VAL A 22 18.37 -3.24 8.58
C VAL A 22 17.79 -2.09 9.40
N ASP A 23 18.50 -1.70 10.46
CA ASP A 23 18.12 -0.56 11.29
C ASP A 23 18.56 0.76 10.64
N GLN A 24 17.63 1.73 10.55
CA GLN A 24 17.87 3.00 9.87
C GLN A 24 18.88 3.88 10.61
N ALA A 25 18.96 3.81 11.94
CA ALA A 25 19.96 4.58 12.69
C ALA A 25 21.38 4.02 12.48
N GLU A 26 21.52 2.71 12.33
CA GLU A 26 22.80 2.10 11.96
C GLU A 26 23.15 2.40 10.50
N LEU A 27 22.16 2.42 9.61
CA LEU A 27 22.38 2.81 8.21
C LEU A 27 22.79 4.29 8.07
N GLU A 28 22.26 5.20 8.92
CA GLU A 28 22.71 6.60 8.98
C GLU A 28 24.23 6.69 9.26
N LYS A 29 24.71 5.92 10.24
CA LYS A 29 26.14 5.87 10.60
C LYS A 29 26.98 5.29 9.46
N PHE A 30 26.51 4.19 8.87
CA PHE A 30 27.21 3.50 7.79
C PHE A 30 27.35 4.37 6.53
N ASP A 31 26.29 5.10 6.17
CA ASP A 31 26.29 6.02 5.03
C ASP A 31 27.01 7.35 5.31
N GLY A 32 27.47 7.59 6.54
CA GLY A 32 28.15 8.83 6.93
C GLY A 32 27.23 10.07 6.88
N VAL A 33 25.93 9.89 7.15
CA VAL A 33 24.97 11.00 7.16
C VAL A 33 24.64 11.47 8.58
N ALA A 34 24.07 12.67 8.69
CA ALA A 34 23.65 13.22 9.97
C ALA A 34 22.59 12.32 10.66
N GLN A 35 22.72 12.17 11.98
CA GLN A 35 21.73 11.49 12.82
C GLN A 35 20.35 12.11 12.61
N GLY A 36 19.33 11.26 12.46
CA GLY A 36 17.97 11.70 12.22
C GLY A 36 17.61 11.89 10.75
N LYS A 37 18.57 11.83 9.81
CA LYS A 37 18.27 12.01 8.39
C LYS A 37 17.24 10.99 7.88
N TYR A 38 17.35 9.73 8.29
CA TYR A 38 16.45 8.65 7.90
C TYR A 38 15.35 8.48 8.95
N THR A 39 15.72 8.44 10.23
CA THR A 39 14.78 8.19 11.34
C THR A 39 13.77 9.31 11.58
N ILE A 40 14.15 10.57 11.34
CA ILE A 40 13.26 11.73 11.50
C ILE A 40 12.90 12.35 10.15
N GLY A 41 13.90 12.50 9.27
CA GLY A 41 13.76 13.13 7.96
C GLY A 41 12.88 12.32 7.01
N LEU A 42 13.07 10.99 6.97
CA LEU A 42 12.20 10.06 6.24
C LEU A 42 11.11 9.48 7.15
N GLY A 43 11.35 9.43 8.47
CA GLY A 43 10.45 8.81 9.43
C GLY A 43 10.48 7.28 9.36
N GLN A 44 11.63 6.70 9.03
CA GLN A 44 11.79 5.25 8.89
C GLN A 44 12.57 4.68 10.07
N THR A 45 12.16 3.53 10.60
CA THR A 45 12.84 2.87 11.72
C THR A 45 13.65 1.67 11.25
N LYS A 46 13.05 0.79 10.47
CA LYS A 46 13.71 -0.41 9.91
C LYS A 46 13.27 -0.61 8.46
N MET A 47 14.12 -1.25 7.68
CA MET A 47 13.84 -1.58 6.28
C MET A 47 13.96 -3.09 6.07
N SER A 48 12.88 -3.73 5.67
CA SER A 48 12.88 -5.15 5.29
C SER A 48 13.57 -5.33 3.95
N PHE A 49 14.31 -6.42 3.80
CA PHE A 49 14.96 -6.78 2.54
C PHE A 49 15.10 -8.30 2.43
N CYS A 50 15.38 -8.79 1.24
CA CYS A 50 15.68 -10.19 1.00
C CYS A 50 16.98 -10.33 0.18
N ASP A 51 17.57 -11.51 0.24
CA ASP A 51 18.74 -11.90 -0.55
C ASP A 51 18.28 -12.59 -1.86
N ASP A 52 19.12 -13.48 -2.40
CA ASP A 52 18.85 -14.26 -3.61
C ASP A 52 17.91 -15.47 -3.37
N ARG A 53 17.50 -15.75 -2.12
CA ARG A 53 16.55 -16.83 -1.79
C ARG A 53 15.10 -16.43 -1.95
N GLU A 54 14.78 -15.14 -2.01
CA GLU A 54 13.40 -14.69 -2.13
C GLU A 54 13.21 -13.75 -3.32
N ASP A 55 12.06 -13.91 -3.97
CA ASP A 55 11.68 -13.12 -5.12
C ASP A 55 10.16 -12.86 -5.11
N ILE A 56 9.67 -12.15 -6.13
CA ILE A 56 8.24 -11.80 -6.19
C ILE A 56 7.33 -13.04 -6.23
N TYR A 57 7.78 -14.15 -6.82
CA TYR A 57 6.99 -15.38 -6.88
C TYR A 57 6.98 -16.06 -5.50
N SER A 58 8.12 -16.12 -4.80
CA SER A 58 8.20 -16.70 -3.47
C SER A 58 7.40 -15.88 -2.44
N PHE A 59 7.41 -14.55 -2.55
CA PHE A 59 6.54 -13.67 -1.75
C PHE A 59 5.07 -13.97 -2.01
N ALA A 60 4.67 -14.06 -3.29
CA ALA A 60 3.28 -14.30 -3.67
C ALA A 60 2.79 -15.66 -3.18
N LEU A 61 3.59 -16.71 -3.38
CA LEU A 61 3.29 -18.06 -2.89
C LEU A 61 3.14 -18.07 -1.37
N THR A 62 4.05 -17.40 -0.65
CA THR A 62 4.04 -17.34 0.82
C THR A 62 2.79 -16.64 1.37
N VAL A 63 2.51 -15.42 0.92
CA VAL A 63 1.39 -14.64 1.45
C VAL A 63 0.04 -15.29 1.09
N THR A 64 -0.06 -15.89 -0.10
CA THR A 64 -1.28 -16.56 -0.56
C THR A 64 -1.50 -17.86 0.22
N SER A 65 -0.49 -18.71 0.34
CA SER A 65 -0.57 -19.95 1.12
C SER A 65 -0.89 -19.70 2.60
N SER A 66 -0.27 -18.67 3.19
CA SER A 66 -0.56 -18.23 4.57
C SER A 66 -2.01 -17.79 4.73
N LEU A 67 -2.55 -16.98 3.80
CA LEU A 67 -3.94 -16.55 3.84
C LEU A 67 -4.91 -17.75 3.69
N LEU A 68 -4.68 -18.62 2.70
CA LEU A 68 -5.53 -19.79 2.48
C LEU A 68 -5.58 -20.69 3.73
N SER A 69 -4.42 -20.94 4.34
CA SER A 69 -4.29 -21.80 5.51
C SER A 69 -4.90 -21.19 6.77
N LYS A 70 -4.55 -19.95 7.13
CA LYS A 70 -4.99 -19.33 8.40
C LYS A 70 -6.49 -19.06 8.46
N TYR A 71 -7.12 -18.85 7.31
CA TYR A 71 -8.56 -18.62 7.20
C TYR A 71 -9.32 -19.87 6.74
N ASN A 72 -8.64 -20.99 6.53
CA ASN A 72 -9.20 -22.25 6.03
C ASN A 72 -10.08 -22.06 4.78
N ILE A 73 -9.53 -21.34 3.80
CA ILE A 73 -10.21 -21.01 2.55
C ILE A 73 -10.07 -22.18 1.57
N ASP A 74 -11.19 -22.72 1.10
CA ASP A 74 -11.21 -23.71 0.03
C ASP A 74 -10.76 -23.04 -1.28
N THR A 75 -9.74 -23.60 -1.93
CA THR A 75 -9.23 -23.06 -3.19
C THR A 75 -10.28 -23.11 -4.31
N ASN A 76 -11.28 -24.00 -4.22
CA ASN A 76 -12.42 -24.04 -5.16
C ASN A 76 -13.40 -22.88 -4.97
N SER A 77 -13.37 -22.18 -3.82
CA SER A 77 -14.22 -21.02 -3.56
C SER A 77 -13.67 -19.72 -4.13
N ILE A 78 -12.57 -19.77 -4.90
CA ILE A 78 -11.94 -18.62 -5.55
C ILE A 78 -12.26 -18.65 -7.05
N GLY A 79 -12.88 -17.57 -7.55
CA GLY A 79 -13.25 -17.41 -8.96
C GLY A 79 -12.42 -16.37 -9.72
N ARG A 80 -11.72 -15.49 -8.99
CA ARG A 80 -10.77 -14.52 -9.56
C ARG A 80 -9.53 -14.44 -8.69
N LEU A 81 -8.36 -14.35 -9.32
CA LEU A 81 -7.08 -14.07 -8.68
C LEU A 81 -6.31 -13.07 -9.53
N GLU A 82 -5.93 -11.94 -8.95
CA GLU A 82 -5.22 -10.87 -9.67
C GLU A 82 -4.03 -10.36 -8.85
N VAL A 83 -2.91 -10.09 -9.53
CA VAL A 83 -1.67 -9.64 -8.88
C VAL A 83 -1.33 -8.20 -9.28
N GLY A 84 -1.08 -7.34 -8.29
CA GLY A 84 -0.50 -6.02 -8.48
C GLY A 84 0.97 -5.99 -8.09
N THR A 85 1.87 -5.77 -9.05
CA THR A 85 3.32 -5.72 -8.79
C THR A 85 4.01 -4.81 -9.80
N GLU A 86 5.15 -4.24 -9.43
CA GLU A 86 6.11 -3.61 -10.34
C GLU A 86 7.50 -4.30 -10.29
N THR A 87 7.58 -5.44 -9.62
CA THR A 87 8.77 -6.31 -9.54
C THR A 87 8.65 -7.40 -10.61
N ILE A 88 9.24 -7.15 -11.78
CA ILE A 88 9.07 -8.00 -12.97
C ILE A 88 10.26 -8.96 -13.10
N LEU A 89 9.98 -10.27 -13.11
CA LEU A 89 10.99 -11.31 -13.42
C LEU A 89 10.84 -11.88 -14.83
N ASP A 90 9.63 -11.82 -15.39
CA ASP A 90 9.31 -12.27 -16.74
C ASP A 90 8.42 -11.23 -17.41
N LYS A 91 8.66 -10.97 -18.70
CA LYS A 91 7.97 -9.92 -19.46
C LYS A 91 6.61 -10.36 -20.02
N SER A 92 6.28 -11.64 -19.90
CA SER A 92 5.07 -12.26 -20.45
C SER A 92 4.37 -13.14 -19.42
N LYS A 93 5.11 -14.01 -18.73
CA LYS A 93 4.55 -14.91 -17.71
C LYS A 93 4.21 -14.11 -16.45
N SER A 94 2.93 -14.15 -16.07
CA SER A 94 2.41 -13.48 -14.88
C SER A 94 2.78 -14.21 -13.58
N VAL A 95 2.95 -13.46 -12.49
CA VAL A 95 2.96 -13.96 -11.10
C VAL A 95 1.70 -14.77 -10.83
N LYS A 96 0.53 -14.30 -11.31
CA LYS A 96 -0.75 -15.04 -11.21
C LYS A 96 -0.62 -16.48 -11.69
N SER A 97 0.04 -16.71 -12.82
CA SER A 97 0.22 -18.08 -13.35
C SER A 97 1.10 -18.96 -12.47
N VAL A 98 2.01 -18.38 -11.69
CA VAL A 98 2.83 -19.10 -10.69
C VAL A 98 1.97 -19.49 -9.48
N LEU A 99 1.10 -18.59 -9.03
CA LEU A 99 0.17 -18.83 -7.92
C LEU A 99 -0.82 -19.97 -8.20
N MET A 100 -1.15 -20.26 -9.46
CA MET A 100 -2.05 -21.37 -9.81
C MET A 100 -1.58 -22.73 -9.28
N GLN A 101 -0.29 -22.90 -8.95
CA GLN A 101 0.23 -24.10 -8.28
C GLN A 101 -0.42 -24.37 -6.91
N LEU A 102 -0.99 -23.35 -6.27
CA LEU A 102 -1.68 -23.47 -4.98
C LEU A 102 -3.16 -23.90 -5.11
N PHE A 103 -3.72 -23.93 -6.33
CA PHE A 103 -5.16 -24.10 -6.56
C PHE A 103 -5.56 -25.50 -7.04
N GLY A 104 -4.60 -26.43 -7.13
CA GLY A 104 -4.85 -27.81 -7.55
C GLY A 104 -5.59 -27.87 -8.89
N GLU A 105 -6.74 -28.56 -8.90
CA GLU A 105 -7.58 -28.73 -10.09
C GLU A 105 -8.46 -27.51 -10.42
N ASN A 106 -8.58 -26.51 -9.53
CA ASN A 106 -9.35 -25.30 -9.81
C ASN A 106 -8.60 -24.38 -10.79
N SER A 107 -8.79 -24.65 -12.08
CA SER A 107 -8.17 -23.91 -13.19
C SER A 107 -9.05 -22.79 -13.74
N ASN A 108 -10.35 -22.77 -13.41
CA ASN A 108 -11.28 -21.74 -13.86
C ASN A 108 -11.27 -20.54 -12.91
N ILE A 109 -10.18 -19.77 -12.95
CA ILE A 109 -9.96 -18.57 -12.13
C ILE A 109 -9.53 -17.40 -13.02
N GLU A 110 -10.38 -16.37 -13.12
CA GLU A 110 -10.09 -15.14 -13.88
C GLU A 110 -8.95 -14.31 -13.25
N GLY A 111 -8.43 -13.33 -14.00
CA GLY A 111 -7.41 -12.38 -13.54
C GLY A 111 -5.99 -12.75 -13.97
N VAL A 112 -5.12 -11.74 -14.00
CA VAL A 112 -3.71 -11.80 -14.41
C VAL A 112 -2.89 -10.83 -13.55
N ASP A 113 -1.73 -10.36 -14.03
CA ASP A 113 -0.99 -9.29 -13.38
C ASP A 113 -1.43 -7.92 -13.94
N THR A 114 -1.45 -6.89 -13.09
CA THR A 114 -1.68 -5.50 -13.47
C THR A 114 -0.55 -4.62 -12.94
N VAL A 115 0.00 -3.75 -13.80
CA VAL A 115 1.23 -3.01 -13.52
C VAL A 115 1.03 -1.52 -13.83
N ASN A 116 1.26 -0.67 -12.83
CA ASN A 116 1.63 0.74 -12.99
C ASN A 116 2.31 1.20 -11.70
N ALA A 117 3.63 1.01 -11.60
CA ALA A 117 4.39 1.29 -10.39
C ALA A 117 3.65 0.79 -9.12
N CYS A 118 3.66 1.56 -8.04
CA CYS A 118 3.02 1.22 -6.76
C CYS A 118 1.47 1.21 -6.79
N TYR A 119 0.82 1.48 -7.93
CA TYR A 119 -0.64 1.53 -8.06
C TYR A 119 -1.26 0.16 -8.40
N GLY A 120 -0.46 -0.81 -8.86
CA GLY A 120 -0.95 -2.10 -9.38
C GLY A 120 -1.94 -2.82 -8.44
N GLY A 121 -1.64 -2.86 -7.14
CA GLY A 121 -2.51 -3.49 -6.14
C GLY A 121 -3.91 -2.87 -6.03
N THR A 122 -4.00 -1.55 -6.16
CA THR A 122 -5.28 -0.83 -6.14
C THR A 122 -6.07 -1.03 -7.41
N ASN A 123 -5.40 -1.14 -8.56
CA ASN A 123 -6.08 -1.55 -9.78
C ASN A 123 -6.65 -2.98 -9.65
N ALA A 124 -5.86 -3.92 -9.11
CA ALA A 124 -6.31 -5.29 -8.86
C ALA A 124 -7.50 -5.35 -7.89
N LEU A 125 -7.47 -4.56 -6.81
CA LEU A 125 -8.61 -4.42 -5.91
C LEU A 125 -9.86 -3.90 -6.64
N PHE A 126 -9.73 -2.85 -7.43
CA PHE A 126 -10.87 -2.31 -8.18
C PHE A 126 -11.40 -3.30 -9.22
N ASN A 127 -10.53 -4.04 -9.91
CA ASN A 127 -10.94 -5.08 -10.84
C ASN A 127 -11.68 -6.22 -10.13
N ALA A 128 -11.23 -6.62 -8.93
CA ALA A 128 -11.93 -7.62 -8.12
C ALA A 128 -13.32 -7.13 -7.67
N ILE A 129 -13.44 -5.90 -7.16
CA ILE A 129 -14.74 -5.33 -6.79
C ILE A 129 -15.67 -5.26 -8.01
N ASN A 130 -15.18 -4.73 -9.14
CA ASN A 130 -15.97 -4.60 -10.36
C ASN A 130 -16.41 -5.98 -10.89
N TRP A 131 -15.55 -7.01 -10.78
CA TRP A 131 -15.90 -8.39 -11.16
C TRP A 131 -17.03 -8.94 -10.30
N VAL A 132 -16.96 -8.80 -8.96
CA VAL A 132 -18.04 -9.23 -8.04
C VAL A 132 -19.36 -8.49 -8.34
N GLU A 133 -19.30 -7.22 -8.75
CA GLU A 133 -20.48 -6.43 -9.13
C GLU A 133 -21.04 -6.75 -10.52
N SER A 134 -20.31 -7.52 -11.35
CA SER A 134 -20.63 -7.73 -12.76
C SER A 134 -21.54 -8.93 -13.01
N SER A 135 -22.03 -9.05 -14.25
CA SER A 135 -22.71 -10.26 -14.72
C SER A 135 -21.78 -11.46 -14.91
N GLY A 136 -20.45 -11.26 -14.83
CA GLY A 136 -19.45 -12.33 -14.88
C GLY A 136 -19.16 -12.96 -13.51
N TRP A 137 -19.73 -12.43 -12.43
CA TRP A 137 -19.57 -13.02 -11.10
C TRP A 137 -20.29 -14.37 -11.02
N ASP A 138 -19.58 -15.38 -10.53
CA ASP A 138 -20.06 -16.76 -10.42
C ASP A 138 -20.39 -17.18 -8.98
N GLY A 139 -20.43 -16.21 -8.05
CA GLY A 139 -20.71 -16.44 -6.64
C GLY A 139 -19.47 -16.70 -5.76
N ARG A 140 -18.29 -16.89 -6.36
CA ARG A 140 -17.03 -17.15 -5.63
C ARG A 140 -16.35 -15.86 -5.19
N ASP A 141 -15.44 -15.96 -4.22
CA ASP A 141 -14.64 -14.82 -3.80
C ASP A 141 -13.52 -14.52 -4.83
N ALA A 142 -13.04 -13.28 -4.82
CA ALA A 142 -11.84 -12.88 -5.53
C ALA A 142 -10.64 -12.79 -4.57
N LEU A 143 -9.45 -13.07 -5.06
CA LEU A 143 -8.20 -12.93 -4.33
C LEU A 143 -7.34 -11.85 -5.00
N VAL A 144 -6.90 -10.87 -4.22
CA VAL A 144 -5.98 -9.82 -4.67
C VAL A 144 -4.65 -10.01 -3.95
N VAL A 145 -3.58 -10.15 -4.70
CA VAL A 145 -2.21 -10.30 -4.16
C VAL A 145 -1.39 -9.12 -4.66
N THR A 146 -0.72 -8.40 -3.77
CA THR A 146 -0.04 -7.16 -4.16
C THR A 146 1.19 -6.91 -3.32
N GLY A 147 2.29 -6.50 -3.94
CA GLY A 147 3.54 -6.20 -3.26
C GLY A 147 4.75 -6.40 -4.13
N ASP A 148 5.91 -6.19 -3.52
CA ASP A 148 7.12 -5.89 -4.27
C ASP A 148 8.38 -6.02 -3.43
N ILE A 149 9.51 -5.98 -4.15
CA ILE A 149 10.86 -5.81 -3.60
C ILE A 149 11.39 -4.46 -4.11
N ALA A 150 11.36 -3.44 -3.24
CA ALA A 150 11.76 -2.08 -3.57
C ALA A 150 13.26 -1.87 -3.32
N LEU A 151 14.03 -1.84 -4.41
CA LEU A 151 15.48 -1.70 -4.41
C LEU A 151 15.94 -0.46 -5.16
N TYR A 152 16.97 0.17 -4.62
CA TYR A 152 17.63 1.33 -5.19
C TYR A 152 19.15 1.17 -5.15
N ALA A 153 19.82 1.75 -6.15
CA ALA A 153 21.26 1.84 -6.18
C ALA A 153 21.80 2.60 -4.95
N LYS A 154 23.11 2.44 -4.66
CA LYS A 154 23.80 3.24 -3.64
C LYS A 154 23.51 4.72 -3.85
N GLY A 155 23.05 5.41 -2.80
CA GLY A 155 22.67 6.82 -2.86
C GLY A 155 21.47 7.15 -1.98
N ALA A 156 20.96 8.38 -2.11
CA ALA A 156 19.95 8.95 -1.22
C ALA A 156 18.59 8.23 -1.20
N ALA A 157 18.27 7.44 -2.23
CA ALA A 157 17.01 6.68 -2.32
C ALA A 157 17.10 5.28 -1.69
N ARG A 158 18.31 4.75 -1.46
CA ARG A 158 18.48 3.42 -0.85
C ARG A 158 17.76 3.24 0.49
N PRO A 159 17.78 4.21 1.42
CA PRO A 159 17.08 4.08 2.70
C PRO A 159 15.54 4.09 2.58
N THR A 160 14.99 4.37 1.40
CA THR A 160 13.54 4.34 1.12
C THR A 160 13.08 3.05 0.46
N GLY A 161 13.95 2.05 0.37
CA GLY A 161 13.57 0.70 -0.08
C GLY A 161 12.67 -0.02 0.93
N GLY A 162 12.45 -1.30 0.68
CA GLY A 162 11.61 -2.17 1.51
C GLY A 162 11.18 -3.40 0.75
N ALA A 163 10.54 -4.34 1.43
CA ALA A 163 10.06 -5.56 0.80
C ALA A 163 8.86 -6.12 1.57
N GLY A 164 7.84 -6.52 0.82
CA GLY A 164 6.69 -7.22 1.38
C GLY A 164 5.52 -7.34 0.41
N MET A 165 4.54 -8.13 0.81
CA MET A 165 3.37 -8.47 0.01
C MET A 165 2.13 -8.61 0.88
N VAL A 166 0.97 -8.28 0.35
CA VAL A 166 -0.34 -8.40 1.01
C VAL A 166 -1.24 -9.25 0.13
N ALA A 167 -1.99 -10.17 0.74
CA ALA A 167 -3.11 -10.87 0.12
C ALA A 167 -4.42 -10.40 0.76
N MET A 168 -5.46 -10.19 -0.05
CA MET A 168 -6.79 -9.77 0.39
C MET A 168 -7.84 -10.66 -0.26
N LEU A 169 -8.68 -11.29 0.56
CA LEU A 169 -9.88 -11.99 0.09
C LEU A 169 -11.00 -10.97 -0.08
N ILE A 170 -11.57 -10.87 -1.27
CA ILE A 170 -12.58 -9.89 -1.67
C ILE A 170 -13.89 -10.60 -1.98
N GLY A 171 -14.99 -10.14 -1.39
CA GLY A 171 -16.31 -10.72 -1.66
C GLY A 171 -17.44 -9.99 -0.93
N PRO A 172 -18.68 -10.48 -1.06
CA PRO A 172 -19.84 -9.91 -0.37
C PRO A 172 -19.77 -10.16 1.14
N HIS A 173 -20.57 -9.41 1.90
CA HIS A 173 -20.67 -9.51 3.36
C HIS A 173 -19.32 -9.31 4.09
N ALA A 174 -18.46 -8.46 3.54
CA ALA A 174 -17.18 -8.15 4.12
C ALA A 174 -17.31 -7.30 5.40
N PRO A 175 -16.48 -7.53 6.44
CA PRO A 175 -16.38 -6.64 7.59
C PRO A 175 -15.79 -5.27 7.24
N ILE A 176 -15.02 -5.18 6.14
CA ILE A 176 -14.43 -3.94 5.64
C ILE A 176 -14.91 -3.73 4.20
N VAL A 177 -15.90 -2.87 4.02
CA VAL A 177 -16.59 -2.64 2.74
C VAL A 177 -15.88 -1.52 1.96
N VAL A 178 -15.65 -1.72 0.67
CA VAL A 178 -15.23 -0.62 -0.22
C VAL A 178 -16.47 0.22 -0.52
N GLU A 179 -16.47 1.52 -0.19
CA GLU A 179 -17.68 2.33 -0.37
C GLU A 179 -18.05 2.46 -1.86
N PRO A 180 -19.25 1.99 -2.29
CA PRO A 180 -19.59 1.91 -3.70
C PRO A 180 -19.55 3.26 -4.40
N GLY A 181 -18.78 3.34 -5.49
CA GLY A 181 -18.68 4.53 -6.31
C GLY A 181 -17.93 5.72 -5.68
N LEU A 182 -17.46 5.66 -4.43
CA LEU A 182 -16.66 6.72 -3.79
C LEU A 182 -15.17 6.56 -4.13
N ARG A 183 -14.82 6.90 -5.38
CA ARG A 183 -13.45 6.88 -5.90
C ARG A 183 -13.15 8.19 -6.61
N GLY A 184 -12.04 8.84 -6.27
CA GLY A 184 -11.47 9.98 -6.97
C GLY A 184 -10.11 9.60 -7.53
N SER A 185 -9.98 9.56 -8.86
CA SER A 185 -8.76 9.11 -9.53
C SER A 185 -8.09 10.24 -10.31
N TYR A 186 -6.77 10.16 -10.40
CA TYR A 186 -5.94 11.06 -11.21
C TYR A 186 -4.83 10.26 -11.90
N MET A 187 -4.72 10.44 -13.21
CA MET A 187 -3.71 9.80 -14.05
C MET A 187 -3.12 10.86 -14.97
N GLN A 188 -1.81 10.82 -15.19
CA GLN A 188 -1.10 11.77 -16.04
C GLN A 188 0.14 11.09 -16.61
N HIS A 189 0.61 11.49 -17.79
CA HIS A 189 1.94 11.10 -18.24
C HIS A 189 3.04 11.87 -17.48
N ALA A 190 3.94 11.16 -16.81
CA ALA A 190 5.06 11.71 -16.06
C ALA A 190 6.28 10.77 -16.11
N TYR A 191 7.49 11.35 -16.00
CA TYR A 191 8.77 10.63 -15.85
C TYR A 191 9.39 10.92 -14.48
N ASP A 192 8.60 10.77 -13.43
CA ASP A 192 9.04 11.04 -12.05
C ASP A 192 9.78 9.86 -11.41
N PHE A 193 9.33 8.63 -11.71
CA PHE A 193 10.01 7.37 -11.41
C PHE A 193 9.60 6.33 -12.44
N TYR A 194 10.57 5.62 -13.01
CA TYR A 194 10.33 4.60 -14.04
C TYR A 194 11.52 3.63 -14.17
N LYS A 195 11.28 2.44 -14.73
CA LYS A 195 12.27 1.37 -14.91
C LYS A 195 12.47 1.04 -16.40
N PRO A 196 13.20 1.87 -17.16
CA PRO A 196 13.36 1.66 -18.60
C PRO A 196 14.46 0.64 -18.92
N ASP A 197 15.43 0.46 -18.02
CA ASP A 197 16.51 -0.51 -18.16
C ASP A 197 16.03 -1.88 -17.66
N LEU A 198 15.68 -2.75 -18.60
CA LEU A 198 15.20 -4.10 -18.30
C LEU A 198 16.31 -5.06 -17.82
N THR A 199 17.57 -4.60 -17.75
CA THR A 199 18.71 -5.37 -17.24
C THR A 199 19.06 -5.05 -15.79
N SER A 200 18.36 -4.09 -15.18
CA SER A 200 18.58 -3.61 -13.83
C SER A 200 17.27 -3.61 -13.04
N GLU A 201 17.32 -4.02 -11.77
CA GLU A 201 16.19 -3.86 -10.85
C GLU A 201 16.00 -2.41 -10.39
N TYR A 202 17.03 -1.57 -10.55
CA TYR A 202 17.02 -0.20 -10.05
C TYR A 202 16.23 0.73 -10.99
N PRO A 203 15.38 1.59 -10.42
CA PRO A 203 14.64 2.60 -11.17
C PRO A 203 15.51 3.81 -11.51
N ILE A 204 15.09 4.56 -12.53
CA ILE A 204 15.43 5.97 -12.69
C ILE A 204 14.41 6.78 -11.89
N VAL A 205 14.89 7.69 -11.04
CA VAL A 205 14.04 8.51 -10.16
C VAL A 205 14.51 9.96 -10.16
N ASP A 206 13.57 10.86 -10.43
CA ASP A 206 13.71 12.28 -10.09
C ASP A 206 13.03 12.52 -8.73
N GLY A 207 13.84 12.57 -7.68
CA GLY A 207 13.35 12.67 -6.30
C GLY A 207 12.55 13.94 -6.01
N HIS A 208 12.87 15.05 -6.66
CA HIS A 208 12.12 16.30 -6.46
C HIS A 208 10.81 16.28 -7.27
N PHE A 209 10.87 15.79 -8.51
CA PHE A 209 9.69 15.71 -9.36
C PHE A 209 8.68 14.67 -8.85
N SER A 210 9.12 13.52 -8.34
CA SER A 210 8.24 12.51 -7.73
C SER A 210 7.46 13.02 -6.51
N ILE A 211 8.08 13.82 -5.64
CA ILE A 211 7.36 14.46 -4.52
C ILE A 211 6.30 15.46 -5.03
N LYS A 212 6.63 16.22 -6.08
CA LYS A 212 5.68 17.14 -6.72
C LYS A 212 4.50 16.39 -7.32
N CYS A 213 4.76 15.36 -8.15
CA CYS A 213 3.72 14.53 -8.76
C CYS A 213 2.83 13.82 -7.73
N TYR A 214 3.40 13.31 -6.64
CA TYR A 214 2.63 12.74 -5.54
C TYR A 214 1.70 13.80 -4.92
N THR A 215 2.20 15.00 -4.66
CA THR A 215 1.42 16.10 -4.06
C THR A 215 0.29 16.55 -4.97
N GLU A 216 0.54 16.70 -6.27
CA GLU A 216 -0.49 17.00 -7.28
C GLU A 216 -1.56 15.89 -7.33
N ALA A 217 -1.15 14.62 -7.24
CA ALA A 217 -2.07 13.49 -7.21
C ALA A 217 -2.95 13.48 -5.95
N VAL A 218 -2.41 13.85 -4.78
CA VAL A 218 -3.19 14.02 -3.55
C VAL A 218 -4.29 15.08 -3.75
N ASP A 219 -3.93 16.25 -4.28
CA ASP A 219 -4.87 17.34 -4.53
C ASP A 219 -5.97 16.93 -5.52
N ALA A 220 -5.57 16.34 -6.64
CA ALA A 220 -6.49 15.95 -7.71
C ALA A 220 -7.42 14.81 -7.30
N CYS A 221 -6.91 13.76 -6.64
CA CYS A 221 -7.73 12.66 -6.16
C CYS A 221 -8.71 13.12 -5.08
N TYR A 222 -8.28 13.99 -4.17
CA TYR A 222 -9.16 14.51 -3.12
C TYR A 222 -10.28 15.38 -3.70
N LYS A 223 -9.95 16.27 -4.64
CA LYS A 223 -10.95 17.06 -5.39
C LYS A 223 -11.94 16.17 -6.13
N ALA A 224 -11.46 15.12 -6.81
CA ALA A 224 -12.31 14.18 -7.52
C ALA A 224 -13.21 13.37 -6.57
N TYR A 225 -12.68 12.93 -5.43
CA TYR A 225 -13.43 12.23 -4.39
C TYR A 225 -14.55 13.13 -3.83
N ASN A 226 -14.24 14.37 -3.48
CA ASN A 226 -15.22 15.34 -2.98
C ASN A 226 -16.35 15.59 -3.99
N LYS A 227 -16.01 15.78 -5.27
CA LYS A 227 -17.02 15.92 -6.35
C LYS A 227 -17.89 14.67 -6.48
N ARG A 228 -17.28 13.49 -6.36
CA ARG A 228 -17.98 12.21 -6.48
C ARG A 228 -18.96 12.01 -5.33
N GLU A 229 -18.55 12.33 -4.11
CA GLU A 229 -19.41 12.25 -2.94
C GLU A 229 -20.65 13.17 -3.05
N VAL A 230 -20.47 14.43 -3.47
CA VAL A 230 -21.58 15.35 -3.76
C VAL A 230 -22.55 14.74 -4.78
N THR A 231 -22.01 14.12 -5.84
CA THR A 231 -22.82 13.47 -6.89
C THR A 231 -23.60 12.26 -6.38
N LEU A 232 -23.06 11.48 -5.44
CA LEU A 232 -23.75 10.33 -4.87
C LEU A 232 -24.83 10.77 -3.87
N ASN A 233 -24.53 11.78 -3.04
CA ASN A 233 -25.48 12.34 -2.08
C ASN A 233 -26.69 12.96 -2.78
N SER A 234 -26.50 13.66 -3.90
CA SER A 234 -27.63 14.23 -4.66
C SER A 234 -28.55 13.16 -5.25
N LYS A 235 -28.01 12.00 -5.61
CA LYS A 235 -28.81 10.85 -6.09
C LYS A 235 -29.55 10.14 -4.96
N ALA A 236 -28.97 10.07 -3.77
CA ALA A 236 -29.62 9.50 -2.58
C ALA A 236 -30.79 10.38 -2.09
N ASN A 237 -30.63 11.70 -2.15
CA ASN A 237 -31.65 12.66 -1.69
C ASN A 237 -32.85 12.83 -2.65
N GLY A 238 -32.84 12.19 -3.82
CA GLY A 238 -34.02 12.09 -4.70
C GLY A 238 -35.20 11.30 -4.08
N HIS A 239 -35.01 10.68 -2.91
CA HIS A 239 -36.03 9.93 -2.16
C HIS A 239 -36.17 10.33 -0.69
N ALA A 240 -35.61 11.45 -0.23
CA ALA A 240 -35.77 11.90 1.15
C ALA A 240 -35.84 13.44 1.26
N ASN A 241 -37.05 13.96 1.48
CA ASN A 241 -37.25 15.28 2.09
C ASN A 241 -36.85 15.17 3.57
N GLY A 242 -35.60 15.47 3.89
CA GLY A 242 -35.11 15.53 5.26
C GLY A 242 -34.26 16.77 5.48
N ASN A 243 -34.84 17.77 6.16
CA ASN A 243 -34.14 18.92 6.74
C ASN A 243 -33.22 18.47 7.89
N GLY A 244 -32.16 17.72 7.57
CA GLY A 244 -31.08 17.43 8.48
C GLY A 244 -30.05 18.54 8.40
N VAL A 245 -30.30 19.67 9.09
CA VAL A 245 -29.22 20.61 9.40
C VAL A 245 -28.30 19.87 10.36
N ALA A 246 -27.25 19.22 9.85
CA ALA A 246 -26.18 18.74 10.69
C ALA A 246 -25.61 19.97 11.40
N GLU A 247 -25.65 19.98 12.74
CA GLU A 247 -24.93 20.95 13.54
C GLU A 247 -23.49 20.95 13.06
N LYS A 248 -23.08 22.03 12.38
CA LYS A 248 -21.70 22.22 11.98
C LYS A 248 -20.93 22.48 13.27
N GLU A 249 -20.32 21.44 13.84
CA GLU A 249 -19.24 21.64 14.80
C GLU A 249 -18.23 22.61 14.15
N ALA A 250 -18.00 23.73 14.82
CA ALA A 250 -17.28 24.88 14.25
C ALA A 250 -15.87 24.53 13.73
N ASP A 251 -15.26 23.46 14.25
CA ASP A 251 -13.88 23.06 13.96
C ASP A 251 -13.74 21.94 12.91
N LYS A 252 -14.86 21.37 12.43
CA LYS A 252 -14.83 20.28 11.46
C LYS A 252 -14.58 20.79 10.04
N THR A 253 -13.59 20.21 9.37
CA THR A 253 -13.28 20.44 7.95
C THR A 253 -13.61 19.19 7.12
N PRO A 254 -13.74 19.29 5.79
CA PRO A 254 -14.11 18.15 4.95
C PRO A 254 -13.24 16.89 5.14
N ILE A 255 -11.95 17.00 5.48
CA ILE A 255 -11.09 15.84 5.77
C ILE A 255 -11.58 15.04 6.99
N ASP A 256 -12.35 15.65 7.88
CA ASP A 256 -12.90 15.01 9.10
C ASP A 256 -13.99 13.98 8.82
N ARG A 257 -14.41 13.83 7.56
CA ARG A 257 -15.21 12.68 7.10
C ARG A 257 -14.50 11.34 7.28
N PHE A 258 -13.16 11.35 7.30
CA PHE A 258 -12.34 10.16 7.48
C PHE A 258 -11.93 10.06 8.96
N ASP A 259 -12.39 9.01 9.62
CA ASP A 259 -11.98 8.69 10.98
C ASP A 259 -10.51 8.27 11.03
N TYR A 260 -10.06 7.57 9.99
CA TYR A 260 -8.68 7.16 9.79
C TYR A 260 -8.27 7.32 8.33
N MET A 261 -6.96 7.41 8.05
CA MET A 261 -6.46 7.38 6.69
C MET A 261 -5.20 6.53 6.55
N ALA A 262 -5.11 5.79 5.44
CA ALA A 262 -3.92 5.10 4.98
C ALA A 262 -3.46 5.69 3.64
N PHE A 263 -2.15 5.80 3.46
CA PHE A 263 -1.54 6.36 2.26
C PHE A 263 -0.51 5.37 1.71
N HIS A 264 -0.30 5.35 0.40
CA HIS A 264 0.94 4.83 -0.16
C HIS A 264 2.11 5.59 0.51
N ALA A 265 3.04 4.85 1.13
CA ALA A 265 4.07 5.43 1.98
C ALA A 265 5.47 5.08 1.45
N PRO A 266 6.02 5.84 0.49
CA PRO A 266 7.44 5.79 0.17
C PRO A 266 8.31 6.12 1.39
N THR A 267 7.85 7.08 2.19
CA THR A 267 8.42 7.46 3.49
C THR A 267 7.29 7.90 4.42
N CYS A 268 7.42 7.69 5.72
CA CYS A 268 6.42 8.17 6.68
C CYS A 268 6.35 9.71 6.73
N LYS A 269 7.45 10.41 6.45
CA LYS A 269 7.44 11.87 6.35
C LYS A 269 6.55 12.36 5.22
N LEU A 270 6.61 11.73 4.05
CA LEU A 270 5.75 12.11 2.92
C LEU A 270 4.28 11.95 3.29
N VAL A 271 3.91 10.86 3.97
CA VAL A 271 2.54 10.64 4.47
C VAL A 271 2.06 11.79 5.37
N ALA A 272 2.89 12.24 6.32
CA ALA A 272 2.56 13.38 7.17
C ALA A 272 2.35 14.68 6.37
N LYS A 273 3.18 14.93 5.36
CA LYS A 273 3.02 16.07 4.44
C LYS A 273 1.76 15.96 3.61
N SER A 274 1.42 14.76 3.11
CA SER A 274 0.24 14.52 2.30
C SER A 274 -1.06 14.71 3.10
N TYR A 275 -1.10 14.26 4.35
CA TYR A 275 -2.24 14.52 5.24
C TYR A 275 -2.40 16.02 5.53
N ALA A 276 -1.30 16.73 5.80
CA ALA A 276 -1.30 18.18 5.92
C ALA A 276 -1.77 18.87 4.63
N ARG A 277 -1.39 18.35 3.45
CA ARG A 277 -1.81 18.87 2.16
C ARG A 277 -3.31 18.73 1.93
N LEU A 278 -3.94 17.66 2.38
CA LEU A 278 -5.41 17.53 2.34
C LEU A 278 -6.09 18.62 3.18
N LEU A 279 -5.55 18.94 4.36
CA LEU A 279 -6.06 20.05 5.18
C LEU A 279 -5.84 21.42 4.52
N TYR A 280 -4.74 21.59 3.79
CA TYR A 280 -4.54 22.78 2.95
C TYR A 280 -5.58 22.89 1.83
N ASN A 281 -5.99 21.78 1.20
CA ASN A 281 -7.08 21.80 0.22
C ASN A 281 -8.41 22.22 0.85
N ASP A 282 -8.71 21.76 2.07
CA ASP A 282 -9.89 22.22 2.81
C ASP A 282 -9.85 23.74 3.07
N TYR A 283 -8.67 24.26 3.45
CA TYR A 283 -8.43 25.69 3.65
C TYR A 283 -8.66 26.50 2.37
N ILE A 284 -8.13 26.06 1.23
CA ILE A 284 -8.33 26.78 -0.05
C ILE A 284 -9.80 26.87 -0.44
N VAL A 285 -10.61 25.85 -0.10
CA VAL A 285 -12.05 25.84 -0.38
C VAL A 285 -12.84 26.75 0.56
N ASN A 286 -12.48 26.78 1.86
CA ASN A 286 -13.15 27.60 2.86
C ASN A 286 -12.15 28.21 3.85
N PRO A 287 -11.41 29.26 3.45
CA PRO A 287 -10.31 29.80 4.25
C PRO A 287 -10.81 30.51 5.51
N ASP A 288 -12.07 30.94 5.52
CA ASP A 288 -12.69 31.67 6.62
C ASP A 288 -13.31 30.71 7.67
N ALA A 289 -13.10 29.39 7.56
CA ALA A 289 -13.55 28.43 8.56
C ALA A 289 -12.83 28.63 9.90
N PRO A 290 -13.50 28.44 11.06
CA PRO A 290 -12.87 28.61 12.37
C PRO A 290 -11.60 27.79 12.57
N ALA A 291 -11.55 26.59 11.99
CA ALA A 291 -10.37 25.71 12.00
C ALA A 291 -9.10 26.34 11.37
N PHE A 292 -9.22 27.44 10.63
CA PHE A 292 -8.13 28.12 9.93
C PHE A 292 -7.89 29.56 10.42
N ALA A 293 -8.48 29.97 11.54
CA ALA A 293 -8.36 31.34 12.06
C ALA A 293 -6.90 31.79 12.31
N GLU A 294 -6.00 30.85 12.57
CA GLU A 294 -4.57 31.11 12.81
C GLU A 294 -3.69 30.97 11.54
N VAL A 295 -4.29 30.66 10.37
CA VAL A 295 -3.53 30.50 9.12
C VAL A 295 -3.17 31.90 8.57
N PRO A 296 -1.88 32.17 8.27
CA PRO A 296 -1.47 33.47 7.74
C PRO A 296 -2.12 33.77 6.39
N ALA A 297 -2.60 35.01 6.22
CA ALA A 297 -3.35 35.45 5.04
C ALA A 297 -2.54 35.33 3.74
N GLU A 298 -1.21 35.48 3.81
CA GLU A 298 -0.31 35.31 2.66
C GLU A 298 -0.31 33.90 2.06
N LEU A 299 -0.81 32.89 2.79
CA LEU A 299 -0.96 31.52 2.27
C LEU A 299 -2.25 31.32 1.47
N ARG A 300 -3.20 32.27 1.54
CA ARG A 300 -4.50 32.21 0.83
C ARG A 300 -4.32 32.29 -0.68
N ASP A 301 -3.57 33.28 -1.14
CA ASP A 301 -3.43 33.62 -2.56
C ASP A 301 -2.13 33.07 -3.19
N MET A 302 -1.57 32.01 -2.58
CA MET A 302 -0.36 31.39 -3.10
C MET A 302 -0.61 30.73 -4.45
N ASP A 303 0.27 31.02 -5.43
CA ASP A 303 0.28 30.30 -6.70
C ASP A 303 0.32 28.78 -6.48
N TYR A 304 -0.51 28.04 -7.21
CA TYR A 304 -0.64 26.60 -7.05
C TYR A 304 0.71 25.88 -7.24
N THR A 305 1.45 26.21 -8.30
CA THR A 305 2.71 25.53 -8.60
C THR A 305 3.75 25.79 -7.51
N LYS A 306 3.80 27.02 -7.00
CA LYS A 306 4.63 27.38 -5.85
C LYS A 306 4.22 26.61 -4.59
N SER A 307 2.91 26.48 -4.33
CA SER A 307 2.38 25.83 -3.12
C SER A 307 2.80 24.37 -2.97
N LEU A 308 3.09 23.66 -4.07
CA LEU A 308 3.44 22.23 -4.07
C LEU A 308 4.75 21.93 -3.33
N SER A 309 5.64 22.92 -3.21
CA SER A 309 6.94 22.77 -2.55
C SER A 309 7.24 23.87 -1.52
N ASP A 310 6.27 24.75 -1.25
CA ASP A 310 6.47 25.90 -0.36
C ASP A 310 6.60 25.46 1.11
N LYS A 311 7.64 25.97 1.78
CA LYS A 311 7.97 25.59 3.16
C LYS A 311 7.07 26.23 4.21
N ALA A 312 6.50 27.40 3.93
CA ALA A 312 5.54 28.02 4.84
C ALA A 312 4.22 27.23 4.82
N VAL A 313 3.73 26.83 3.64
CA VAL A 313 2.56 25.94 3.52
C VAL A 313 2.82 24.61 4.24
N GLU A 314 3.95 23.96 3.96
CA GLU A 314 4.33 22.69 4.59
C GLU A 314 4.32 22.81 6.12
N LYS A 315 5.05 23.80 6.67
CA LYS A 315 5.20 23.97 8.13
C LYS A 315 3.88 24.31 8.81
N THR A 316 3.09 25.23 8.25
CA THR A 316 1.81 25.67 8.83
C THR A 316 0.83 24.51 8.91
N PHE A 317 0.61 23.80 7.81
CA PHE A 317 -0.40 22.73 7.78
C PHE A 317 0.07 21.44 8.46
N MET A 318 1.37 21.14 8.50
CA MET A 318 1.89 20.07 9.36
C MET A 318 1.73 20.40 10.85
N GLY A 319 1.89 21.67 11.24
CA GLY A 319 1.61 22.12 12.59
C GLY A 319 0.13 21.96 12.95
N LEU A 320 -0.76 22.49 12.12
CA LEU A 320 -2.20 22.48 12.32
C LEU A 320 -2.80 21.05 12.32
N SER A 321 -2.31 20.19 11.43
CA SER A 321 -2.80 18.81 11.32
C SER A 321 -2.18 17.85 12.34
N LYS A 322 -1.18 18.26 13.14
CA LYS A 322 -0.37 17.35 13.98
C LYS A 322 -1.21 16.46 14.90
N LYS A 323 -2.20 17.03 15.61
CA LYS A 323 -3.08 16.26 16.49
C LYS A 323 -3.91 15.24 15.69
N ARG A 324 -4.55 15.70 14.61
CA ARG A 324 -5.34 14.85 13.72
C ARG A 324 -4.50 13.74 13.09
N PHE A 325 -3.26 14.02 12.69
CA PHE A 325 -2.33 13.03 12.15
C PHE A 325 -2.04 11.93 13.17
N ASN A 326 -1.73 12.30 14.42
CA ASN A 326 -1.46 11.34 15.50
C ASN A 326 -2.66 10.44 15.80
N GLU A 327 -3.87 10.97 15.71
CA GLU A 327 -5.10 10.20 15.99
C GLU A 327 -5.52 9.32 14.81
N ARG A 328 -5.35 9.81 13.57
CA ARG A 328 -6.02 9.25 12.39
C ARG A 328 -5.10 8.57 11.37
N VAL A 329 -3.81 8.87 11.41
CA VAL A 329 -2.83 8.37 10.41
C VAL A 329 -1.67 7.64 11.08
N GLN A 330 -1.22 8.07 12.25
CA GLN A 330 -0.13 7.40 12.97
C GLN A 330 -0.39 5.89 13.21
N PRO A 331 -1.62 5.43 13.49
CA PRO A 331 -1.90 3.99 13.59
C PRO A 331 -1.65 3.23 12.29
N SER A 332 -1.76 3.88 11.12
CA SER A 332 -1.56 3.25 9.82
C SER A 332 -0.09 3.21 9.38
N ILE A 333 0.84 3.91 10.03
CA ILE A 333 2.23 3.99 9.52
C ILE A 333 3.21 3.04 10.21
N ASN A 334 2.73 2.15 11.09
CA ASN A 334 3.56 1.16 11.77
C ASN A 334 4.28 0.21 10.79
N VAL A 335 3.55 -0.36 9.82
CA VAL A 335 4.18 -1.22 8.81
C VAL A 335 5.16 -0.44 7.92
N PRO A 336 4.78 0.72 7.32
CA PRO A 336 5.72 1.54 6.56
C PRO A 336 7.02 1.90 7.29
N THR A 337 6.96 2.30 8.57
CA THR A 337 8.16 2.67 9.34
C THR A 337 9.03 1.47 9.70
N MET A 338 8.43 0.28 9.86
CA MET A 338 9.14 -0.92 10.29
C MET A 338 9.61 -1.79 9.12
N CYS A 339 9.00 -1.70 7.94
CA CYS A 339 9.32 -2.55 6.79
C CYS A 339 9.89 -1.79 5.59
N GLY A 340 9.78 -0.47 5.54
CA GLY A 340 10.16 0.29 4.35
C GLY A 340 9.02 0.38 3.32
N ASN A 341 9.37 0.90 2.14
CA ASN A 341 8.44 0.98 1.02
C ASN A 341 8.26 -0.41 0.38
N MET A 342 7.04 -0.95 0.43
CA MET A 342 6.69 -2.23 -0.21
C MET A 342 5.98 -2.02 -1.56
N TYR A 343 6.24 -0.88 -2.23
CA TYR A 343 5.58 -0.40 -3.44
C TYR A 343 4.06 -0.68 -3.46
N CYS A 344 3.57 -1.61 -4.28
CA CYS A 344 2.14 -1.88 -4.43
C CYS A 344 1.46 -2.32 -3.13
N ALA A 345 2.19 -2.96 -2.21
CA ALA A 345 1.67 -3.36 -0.90
C ALA A 345 1.67 -2.22 0.11
N SER A 346 2.38 -1.11 -0.12
CA SER A 346 2.65 -0.10 0.91
C SER A 346 1.37 0.49 1.53
N VAL A 347 0.38 0.86 0.70
CA VAL A 347 -0.89 1.40 1.20
C VAL A 347 -1.69 0.35 1.99
N TYR A 348 -1.64 -0.91 1.58
CA TYR A 348 -2.33 -2.01 2.24
C TYR A 348 -1.61 -2.47 3.52
N GLY A 349 -0.29 -2.37 3.57
CA GLY A 349 0.48 -2.45 4.79
C GLY A 349 0.03 -1.38 5.79
N GLY A 350 -0.33 -0.19 5.30
CA GLY A 350 -0.92 0.84 6.14
C GLY A 350 -2.30 0.48 6.70
N VAL A 351 -3.16 -0.13 5.87
CA VAL A 351 -4.45 -0.69 6.35
C VAL A 351 -4.22 -1.78 7.39
N VAL A 352 -3.28 -2.69 7.16
CA VAL A 352 -2.90 -3.74 8.13
C VAL A 352 -2.42 -3.12 9.44
N GLY A 353 -1.55 -2.11 9.40
CA GLY A 353 -1.08 -1.41 10.59
C GLY A 353 -2.23 -0.78 11.38
N LEU A 354 -3.21 -0.18 10.70
CA LEU A 354 -4.39 0.39 11.34
C LEU A 354 -5.25 -0.68 12.04
N LEU A 355 -5.51 -1.80 11.36
CA LEU A 355 -6.30 -2.91 11.91
C LEU A 355 -5.64 -3.59 13.12
N ASP A 356 -4.31 -3.55 13.18
CA ASP A 356 -3.54 -4.08 14.31
C ASP A 356 -3.55 -3.11 15.50
N ASN A 357 -3.37 -1.82 15.25
CA ASN A 357 -3.21 -0.81 16.29
C ASN A 357 -4.52 -0.29 16.90
N ILE A 358 -5.67 -0.46 16.24
CA ILE A 358 -6.97 -0.01 16.73
C ILE A 358 -7.87 -1.21 17.02
N ASP A 359 -8.50 -1.22 18.18
CA ASP A 359 -9.42 -2.29 18.58
C ASP A 359 -10.63 -2.36 17.66
N SER A 360 -11.09 -3.58 17.39
CA SER A 360 -12.18 -3.80 16.44
C SER A 360 -13.47 -3.08 16.81
N ALA A 361 -13.78 -2.98 18.11
CA ALA A 361 -14.93 -2.25 18.62
C ALA A 361 -14.86 -0.75 18.28
N ALA A 362 -13.67 -0.14 18.37
CA ALA A 362 -13.47 1.28 18.06
C ALA A 362 -13.51 1.55 16.54
N LEU A 363 -13.19 0.54 15.72
CA LEU A 363 -13.30 0.61 14.27
C LEU A 363 -14.74 0.47 13.76
N GLN A 364 -15.69 -0.05 14.54
CA GLN A 364 -17.06 -0.25 14.04
C GLN A 364 -17.72 1.05 13.55
N GLY A 365 -18.26 1.02 12.33
CA GLY A 365 -18.89 2.16 11.68
C GLY A 365 -17.92 3.20 11.12
N LYS A 366 -16.62 3.05 11.35
CA LYS A 366 -15.59 4.04 10.96
C LYS A 366 -15.29 4.01 9.47
N LYS A 367 -14.98 5.20 8.94
CA LYS A 367 -14.56 5.41 7.56
C LYS A 367 -13.05 5.58 7.48
N ILE A 368 -12.40 4.79 6.65
CA ILE A 368 -10.97 4.83 6.40
C ILE A 368 -10.75 5.38 4.99
N GLY A 369 -10.11 6.54 4.87
CA GLY A 369 -9.65 7.06 3.58
C GLY A 369 -8.38 6.34 3.12
N VAL A 370 -8.30 5.96 1.85
CA VAL A 370 -7.18 5.20 1.29
C VAL A 370 -6.66 5.91 0.04
N PHE A 371 -5.46 6.48 0.14
CA PHE A 371 -4.79 7.13 -1.00
C PHE A 371 -3.71 6.21 -1.57
N SER A 372 -3.93 5.71 -2.78
CA SER A 372 -2.96 4.91 -3.53
C SER A 372 -2.34 5.73 -4.65
N TYR A 373 -1.03 5.62 -4.81
CA TYR A 373 -0.26 6.31 -5.83
C TYR A 373 0.76 5.36 -6.45
N GLY A 374 1.02 5.52 -7.74
CA GLY A 374 2.15 4.94 -8.43
C GLY A 374 2.65 5.91 -9.50
N SER A 375 3.96 6.11 -9.57
CA SER A 375 4.63 6.99 -10.54
C SER A 375 4.34 6.62 -11.99
N GLY A 376 4.58 7.58 -12.90
CA GLY A 376 4.28 7.44 -14.32
C GLY A 376 3.10 8.25 -14.89
N LEU A 377 2.02 8.63 -14.18
CA LEU A 377 1.52 8.26 -12.87
C LEU A 377 0.04 7.85 -12.93
N ALA A 378 -0.36 7.01 -11.96
CA ALA A 378 -1.74 6.65 -11.69
C ALA A 378 -2.02 6.70 -10.17
N SER A 379 -3.18 7.22 -9.79
CA SER A 379 -3.54 7.39 -8.39
C SER A 379 -5.05 7.38 -8.16
N SER A 380 -5.45 6.99 -6.96
CA SER A 380 -6.83 7.06 -6.50
C SER A 380 -6.92 7.30 -4.99
N LEU A 381 -7.83 8.19 -4.59
CA LEU A 381 -8.39 8.24 -3.24
C LEU A 381 -9.74 7.52 -3.25
N PHE A 382 -9.91 6.55 -2.36
CA PHE A 382 -11.17 5.87 -2.12
C PHE A 382 -11.38 5.66 -0.63
N SER A 383 -12.49 5.05 -0.24
CA SER A 383 -12.79 4.83 1.17
C SER A 383 -13.27 3.41 1.47
N LEU A 384 -12.90 2.96 2.66
CA LEU A 384 -13.38 1.74 3.28
C LEU A 384 -14.31 2.09 4.44
N LYS A 385 -15.35 1.29 4.65
CA LYS A 385 -16.22 1.38 5.82
C LYS A 385 -16.18 0.07 6.59
N VAL A 386 -15.85 0.15 7.88
CA VAL A 386 -15.86 -1.03 8.76
C VAL A 386 -17.28 -1.24 9.26
N VAL A 387 -17.86 -2.40 8.94
CA VAL A 387 -19.25 -2.78 9.26
C VAL A 387 -19.35 -4.09 10.03
N GLY A 388 -18.22 -4.75 10.30
CA GLY A 388 -18.15 -5.98 11.08
C GLY A 388 -16.80 -6.12 11.80
N SER A 389 -16.67 -7.17 12.62
CA SER A 389 -15.44 -7.40 13.39
C SER A 389 -14.22 -7.65 12.50
N THR A 390 -13.09 -7.09 12.94
CA THR A 390 -11.75 -7.18 12.37
C THR A 390 -10.81 -8.03 13.23
N ASP A 391 -11.30 -8.60 14.34
CA ASP A 391 -10.49 -9.36 15.30
C ASP A 391 -9.85 -10.60 14.66
N ALA A 392 -10.60 -11.29 13.79
CA ALA A 392 -10.08 -12.43 13.04
C ALA A 392 -8.89 -12.02 12.16
N ILE A 393 -8.96 -10.85 11.53
CA ILE A 393 -7.88 -10.32 10.68
C ILE A 393 -6.66 -9.99 11.54
N LYS A 394 -6.84 -9.23 12.63
CA LYS A 394 -5.76 -8.87 13.56
C LYS A 394 -5.05 -10.11 14.11
N LYS A 395 -5.83 -11.10 14.57
CA LYS A 395 -5.32 -12.37 15.12
C LYS A 395 -4.55 -13.18 14.07
N ALA A 396 -5.10 -13.32 12.85
CA ALA A 396 -4.46 -14.11 11.80
C ALA A 396 -3.12 -13.50 11.36
N ILE A 397 -3.06 -12.17 11.24
CA ILE A 397 -1.85 -11.46 10.82
C ILE A 397 -0.74 -11.57 11.87
N ASN A 398 -1.09 -11.38 13.16
CA ASN A 398 -0.15 -11.38 14.29
C ASN A 398 1.06 -10.43 14.07
N LEU A 399 0.76 -9.15 13.81
CA LEU A 399 1.73 -8.22 13.23
C LEU A 399 2.90 -7.92 14.16
N GLN A 400 2.63 -7.54 15.41
CA GLN A 400 3.65 -7.07 16.35
C GLN A 400 4.68 -8.14 16.68
N GLU A 401 4.22 -9.38 16.89
CA GLU A 401 5.10 -10.52 17.16
C GLU A 401 6.01 -10.79 15.95
N ARG A 402 5.44 -10.79 14.73
CA ARG A 402 6.21 -11.04 13.50
C ARG A 402 7.20 -9.92 13.18
N LEU A 403 6.84 -8.65 13.41
CA LEU A 403 7.75 -7.53 13.23
C LEU A 403 8.93 -7.59 14.20
N SER A 404 8.68 -7.98 15.45
CA SER A 404 9.67 -8.11 16.52
C SER A 404 10.57 -9.34 16.35
N ALA A 405 10.05 -10.42 15.75
CA ALA A 405 10.80 -11.65 15.51
C ALA A 405 11.81 -11.56 14.35
N ARG A 406 11.84 -10.46 13.60
CA ARG A 406 12.79 -10.28 12.50
C ARG A 406 14.22 -10.15 13.03
N ARG A 407 15.16 -10.68 12.25
CA ARG A 407 16.59 -10.52 12.46
C ARG A 407 17.02 -9.13 11.98
N VAL A 408 17.64 -8.38 12.88
CA VAL A 408 18.27 -7.10 12.53
C VAL A 408 19.70 -7.38 12.11
N LEU A 409 20.03 -7.12 10.84
CA LEU A 409 21.37 -7.30 10.28
C LEU A 409 22.10 -5.96 10.21
N SER A 410 23.43 -6.03 10.21
CA SER A 410 24.27 -4.84 10.03
C SER A 410 24.11 -4.25 8.62
N PRO A 411 24.38 -2.94 8.44
CA PRO A 411 24.38 -2.33 7.11
C PRO A 411 25.33 -3.00 6.10
N GLN A 412 26.46 -3.55 6.56
CA GLN A 412 27.38 -4.30 5.70
C GLN A 412 26.76 -5.62 5.21
N GLU A 413 26.14 -6.38 6.11
CA GLU A 413 25.42 -7.61 5.72
C GLU A 413 24.27 -7.30 4.75
N TYR A 414 23.53 -6.19 4.97
CA TYR A 414 22.51 -5.72 4.03
C TYR A 414 23.10 -5.44 2.63
N ASP A 415 24.26 -4.77 2.57
CA ASP A 415 24.97 -4.51 1.31
C ASP A 415 25.39 -5.81 0.60
N ASP A 416 25.87 -6.79 1.36
CA ASP A 416 26.30 -8.08 0.84
C ASP A 416 25.10 -8.88 0.29
N MET A 417 23.95 -8.86 0.97
CA MET A 417 22.71 -9.49 0.48
C MET A 417 22.15 -8.81 -0.76
N CYS A 418 22.24 -7.47 -0.85
CA CYS A 418 21.90 -6.75 -2.07
C CYS A 418 22.81 -7.16 -3.24
N ASN A 419 24.09 -7.43 -2.96
CA ASN A 419 25.03 -7.91 -3.98
C ASN A 419 24.71 -9.33 -4.44
N LEU A 420 24.34 -10.24 -3.54
CA LEU A 420 23.87 -11.59 -3.91
C LEU A 420 22.67 -11.50 -4.85
N ARG A 421 21.69 -10.67 -4.51
CA ARG A 421 20.52 -10.45 -5.38
C ARG A 421 20.91 -9.88 -6.74
N LYS A 422 21.78 -8.88 -6.77
CA LYS A 422 22.30 -8.30 -8.02
C LYS A 422 22.96 -9.37 -8.90
N GLN A 423 23.72 -10.29 -8.29
CA GLN A 423 24.35 -11.41 -9.00
C GLN A 423 23.33 -12.42 -9.51
N ALA A 424 22.23 -12.66 -8.79
CA ALA A 424 21.14 -13.54 -9.21
C ALA A 424 20.28 -12.98 -10.35
N HIS A 425 20.25 -11.65 -10.50
CA HIS A 425 19.40 -10.99 -11.48
C HIS A 425 19.72 -11.43 -12.91
N LEU A 426 18.67 -11.85 -13.64
CA LEU A 426 18.73 -12.36 -15.02
C LEU A 426 19.71 -13.53 -15.25
N GLN A 427 20.02 -14.30 -14.22
CA GLN A 427 20.81 -15.52 -14.36
C GLN A 427 19.95 -16.75 -14.65
N LYS A 428 20.51 -17.64 -15.47
CA LYS A 428 20.10 -19.03 -15.66
C LYS A 428 21.18 -19.95 -15.08
N ASP A 429 20.90 -21.24 -14.94
CA ASP A 429 21.83 -22.19 -14.31
C ASP A 429 22.31 -21.71 -12.93
N TYR A 430 21.39 -21.09 -12.18
CA TYR A 430 21.69 -20.36 -10.96
C TYR A 430 21.16 -21.10 -9.74
N LYS A 431 22.01 -21.25 -8.73
CA LYS A 431 21.64 -21.73 -7.41
C LYS A 431 21.86 -20.61 -6.39
N PRO A 432 20.82 -20.14 -5.69
CA PRO A 432 20.95 -19.11 -4.65
C PRO A 432 22.01 -19.47 -3.61
N ALA A 433 22.87 -18.50 -3.32
CA ALA A 433 23.98 -18.63 -2.36
C ALA A 433 23.55 -18.27 -0.93
N GLY A 434 22.47 -17.50 -0.76
CA GLY A 434 21.87 -17.21 0.54
C GLY A 434 21.54 -18.49 1.31
N SER A 435 21.51 -18.42 2.64
CA SER A 435 21.22 -19.59 3.47
C SER A 435 19.72 -19.80 3.63
N SER A 436 19.22 -20.99 3.30
CA SER A 436 17.82 -21.35 3.54
C SER A 436 17.49 -21.56 5.03
N GLU A 437 18.48 -21.53 5.92
CA GLU A 437 18.28 -21.59 7.38
C GLU A 437 17.69 -20.30 7.93
N THR A 438 17.86 -19.17 7.23
CA THR A 438 17.34 -17.86 7.65
C THR A 438 15.87 -17.66 7.28
N ILE A 439 15.36 -18.49 6.37
CA ILE A 439 13.97 -18.51 5.95
C ILE A 439 13.11 -19.11 7.06
N ILE A 440 12.03 -18.41 7.42
CA ILE A 440 11.11 -18.82 8.47
C ILE A 440 10.16 -19.92 7.97
N LYS A 441 9.69 -20.76 8.90
CA LYS A 441 8.74 -21.83 8.61
C LYS A 441 7.49 -21.30 7.88
N GLY A 442 7.06 -22.03 6.85
CA GLY A 442 5.91 -21.69 6.01
C GLY A 442 6.22 -20.71 4.87
N THR A 443 7.44 -20.18 4.79
CA THR A 443 7.87 -19.32 3.68
C THR A 443 8.37 -20.14 2.49
N TYR A 444 7.92 -19.75 1.30
CA TYR A 444 8.48 -20.23 0.04
C TYR A 444 9.78 -19.49 -0.28
N PHE A 445 10.77 -20.21 -0.77
CA PHE A 445 12.05 -19.66 -1.20
C PHE A 445 12.52 -20.31 -2.52
N LEU A 446 13.34 -19.57 -3.26
CA LEU A 446 13.95 -20.01 -4.51
C LEU A 446 15.00 -21.09 -4.21
N GLU A 447 14.83 -22.26 -4.82
CA GLU A 447 15.77 -23.37 -4.72
C GLU A 447 16.81 -23.31 -5.84
N SER A 448 16.36 -23.05 -7.08
CA SER A 448 17.19 -23.00 -8.27
C SER A 448 16.49 -22.34 -9.46
N VAL A 449 17.30 -21.87 -10.41
CA VAL A 449 16.90 -21.46 -11.76
C VAL A 449 17.68 -22.32 -12.76
N ASP A 450 17.00 -23.00 -13.67
CA ASP A 450 17.68 -23.86 -14.66
C ASP A 450 18.13 -23.10 -15.92
N ASP A 451 18.69 -23.83 -16.89
CA ASP A 451 19.21 -23.34 -18.17
C ASP A 451 18.14 -22.66 -19.06
N MET A 452 16.86 -22.92 -18.78
CA MET A 452 15.70 -22.35 -19.45
C MET A 452 15.01 -21.26 -18.63
N PHE A 453 15.67 -20.72 -17.60
CA PHE A 453 15.12 -19.71 -16.67
C PHE A 453 13.91 -20.18 -15.85
N ARG A 454 13.62 -21.49 -15.82
CA ARG A 454 12.50 -22.01 -15.01
C ARG A 454 12.93 -22.00 -13.55
N ARG A 455 12.08 -21.42 -12.71
CA ARG A 455 12.33 -21.24 -11.27
C ARG A 455 11.65 -22.36 -10.48
N LYS A 456 12.40 -23.01 -9.59
CA LYS A 456 11.90 -24.02 -8.65
C LYS A 456 11.86 -23.45 -7.25
N TYR A 457 10.76 -23.69 -6.53
CA TYR A 457 10.52 -23.19 -5.19
C TYR A 457 10.29 -24.34 -4.21
N GLU A 458 10.79 -24.17 -2.99
CA GLU A 458 10.50 -25.05 -1.85
C GLU A 458 9.84 -24.25 -0.73
N ILE A 459 9.16 -24.94 0.19
CA ILE A 459 8.60 -24.35 1.40
C ILE A 459 9.43 -24.77 2.61
N LYS A 460 9.74 -23.82 3.49
CA LYS A 460 10.41 -24.12 4.76
C LYS A 460 9.48 -24.89 5.70
N ALA A 461 9.88 -26.10 6.07
CA ALA A 461 9.13 -27.02 6.93
C ALA A 461 8.97 -26.55 8.40
#